data_AF-A0A8J7WVC4-F1
#
_entry.id   AF-A0A8J7WVC4-F1
#
_cell.length_a   1.000
_cell.length_b   1.000
_cell.length_c   1.000
_cell.angle_alpha   90.00
_cell.angle_beta   90.00
_cell.angle_gamma   90.00
#
_symmetry.space_group_name_H-M   'P 1'
#
loop_
_entity.id
_entity.type
_entity.pdbx_description
1 polymer ?
#
loop_
_entity_poly.entity_id
_entity_poly.type
_entity_poly.pdbx_seq_one_letter_code
_entity_poly.pdbx_strand_id
1 'polypeptide(L)'
;MITADARVRFFDHFRRVVESARAEREALLRRQALYLLSFDQRADAAGWLAQHRGRLPRCLGGWSPTWPTARSLAASMTRHGDRTLLLEFIERGLSDERSQVANLNYWAYWVGETAAAECDDSFMPGGLGAWRGDRLLRHLVDRLDGALGYVDLNVHTTWALLAARPKLIVDDPRTSADLERRVGILLDTKPVSRQALGELESIRYALRLHR
;
A
#
# COMPACT_ATOMS: atom_id res chain seq x y z
N MET A 1 -21.08 7.06 -19.03
CA MET A 1 -20.25 5.91 -19.47
C MET A 1 -19.16 6.47 -20.39
N ILE A 2 -17.87 6.23 -20.12
CA ILE A 2 -16.77 6.71 -20.97
C ILE A 2 -16.69 5.83 -22.23
N THR A 3 -16.51 6.42 -23.42
CA THR A 3 -16.31 5.64 -24.66
C THR A 3 -14.92 5.01 -24.70
N ALA A 4 -14.75 3.97 -25.53
CA ALA A 4 -13.45 3.31 -25.70
C ALA A 4 -12.34 4.30 -26.11
N ASP A 5 -12.64 5.19 -27.05
CA ASP A 5 -11.67 6.22 -27.51
C ASP A 5 -11.35 7.25 -26.42
N ALA A 6 -12.34 7.66 -25.62
CA ALA A 6 -12.11 8.55 -24.50
C ALA A 6 -11.22 7.90 -23.44
N ARG A 7 -11.38 6.58 -23.21
CA ARG A 7 -10.52 5.81 -22.30
C ARG A 7 -9.08 5.72 -22.81
N VAL A 8 -8.88 5.50 -24.11
CA VAL A 8 -7.54 5.49 -24.73
C VAL A 8 -6.87 6.86 -24.57
N ARG A 9 -7.56 7.94 -24.97
CA ARG A 9 -7.03 9.31 -24.82
C ARG A 9 -6.72 9.67 -23.37
N PHE A 10 -7.54 9.21 -22.44
CA PHE A 10 -7.32 9.39 -21.00
C PHE A 10 -5.99 8.75 -20.56
N PHE A 11 -5.77 7.47 -20.87
CA PHE A 11 -4.52 6.81 -20.49
C PHE A 11 -3.30 7.37 -21.23
N ASP A 12 -3.44 7.74 -22.51
CA ASP A 12 -2.36 8.40 -23.26
C ASP A 12 -1.99 9.77 -22.68
N HIS A 13 -2.97 10.49 -22.12
CA HIS A 13 -2.69 11.71 -21.37
C HIS A 13 -1.88 11.41 -20.10
N PHE A 14 -2.27 10.41 -19.30
CA PHE A 14 -1.53 10.06 -18.09
C PHE A 14 -0.13 9.52 -18.37
N ARG A 15 0.08 8.74 -19.44
CA ARG A 15 1.43 8.32 -19.87
C ARG A 15 2.30 9.54 -20.18
N ARG A 16 1.77 10.52 -20.92
CA ARG A 16 2.47 11.79 -21.18
C ARG A 16 2.77 12.57 -19.90
N VAL A 17 1.84 12.63 -18.95
CA VAL A 17 2.07 13.29 -17.64
C VAL A 17 3.25 12.66 -16.91
N VAL A 18 3.34 11.32 -16.86
CA VAL A 18 4.47 10.62 -16.22
C VAL A 18 5.79 10.89 -16.93
N GLU A 19 5.78 11.02 -18.26
CA GLU A 19 6.96 11.29 -19.08
C GLU A 19 7.41 12.76 -19.02
N SER A 20 6.49 13.70 -18.82
CA SER A 20 6.80 15.13 -18.77
C SER A 20 7.09 15.65 -17.36
N ALA A 21 6.46 15.05 -16.32
CA ALA A 21 6.64 15.46 -14.93
C ALA A 21 8.02 15.05 -14.41
N ARG A 22 9.00 15.96 -14.48
CA ARG A 22 10.39 15.71 -14.09
C ARG A 22 10.78 16.40 -12.78
N ALA A 23 10.15 17.52 -12.46
CA ALA A 23 10.50 18.30 -11.28
C ALA A 23 10.05 17.61 -9.99
N GLU A 24 10.73 17.90 -8.88
CA GLU A 24 10.41 17.33 -7.57
C GLU A 24 9.01 17.74 -7.10
N ARG A 25 8.61 19.00 -7.33
CA ARG A 25 7.25 19.50 -7.06
C ARG A 25 6.14 18.75 -7.81
N GLU A 26 6.49 18.01 -8.86
CA GLU A 26 5.54 17.23 -9.68
C GLU A 26 5.53 15.74 -9.27
N ALA A 27 6.29 15.35 -8.25
CA ALA A 27 6.41 13.95 -7.81
C ALA A 27 5.06 13.35 -7.40
N LEU A 28 4.23 14.12 -6.68
CA LEU A 28 2.87 13.69 -6.31
C LEU A 28 2.02 13.42 -7.57
N LEU A 29 1.97 14.36 -8.50
CA LEU A 29 1.22 14.20 -9.76
C LEU A 29 1.71 12.98 -10.53
N ARG A 30 3.03 12.81 -10.66
CA ARG A 30 3.65 11.68 -11.35
C ARG A 30 3.28 10.34 -10.70
N ARG A 31 3.34 10.23 -9.37
CA ARG A 31 3.00 8.96 -8.69
C ARG A 31 1.50 8.67 -8.76
N GLN A 32 0.63 9.68 -8.72
CA GLN A 32 -0.81 9.52 -8.93
C GLN A 32 -1.13 9.05 -10.35
N ALA A 33 -0.47 9.63 -11.34
CA ALA A 33 -0.58 9.21 -12.72
C ALA A 33 -0.14 7.74 -12.90
N LEU A 34 0.99 7.34 -12.30
CA LEU A 34 1.44 5.94 -12.30
C LEU A 34 0.41 5.00 -11.65
N TYR A 35 -0.20 5.40 -10.54
CA TYR A 35 -1.25 4.62 -9.90
C TYR A 35 -2.49 4.49 -10.81
N LEU A 36 -2.96 5.57 -11.42
CA LEU A 36 -4.12 5.54 -12.32
C LEU A 36 -3.86 4.72 -13.60
N LEU A 37 -2.63 4.67 -14.07
CA LEU A 37 -2.24 3.83 -15.21
C LEU A 37 -2.31 2.33 -14.91
N SER A 38 -2.40 1.92 -13.64
CA SER A 38 -2.65 0.52 -13.27
C SER A 38 -4.02 -0.01 -13.70
N PHE A 39 -4.92 0.87 -14.13
CA PHE A 39 -6.23 0.52 -14.67
C PHE A 39 -6.23 0.45 -16.20
N ASP A 40 -5.11 0.77 -16.87
CA ASP A 40 -4.98 0.65 -18.34
C ASP A 40 -4.91 -0.82 -18.74
N GLN A 41 -5.98 -1.33 -19.38
CA GLN A 41 -6.08 -2.74 -19.77
C GLN A 41 -5.46 -3.06 -21.14
N ARG A 42 -4.73 -2.12 -21.75
CA ARG A 42 -4.03 -2.37 -23.01
C ARG A 42 -2.89 -3.36 -22.81
N ALA A 43 -2.62 -4.18 -23.84
CA ALA A 43 -1.63 -5.25 -23.77
C ALA A 43 -0.20 -4.76 -23.44
N ASP A 44 0.12 -3.51 -23.79
CA ASP A 44 1.43 -2.91 -23.54
C ASP A 44 1.57 -2.25 -22.16
N ALA A 45 0.49 -2.09 -21.40
CA ALA A 45 0.47 -1.29 -20.17
C ALA A 45 1.44 -1.83 -19.10
N ALA A 46 1.46 -3.16 -18.90
CA ALA A 46 2.36 -3.79 -17.95
C ALA A 46 3.84 -3.60 -18.34
N GLY A 47 4.17 -3.76 -19.63
CA GLY A 47 5.52 -3.52 -20.14
C GLY A 47 5.95 -2.07 -20.02
N TRP A 48 5.04 -1.12 -20.29
CA TRP A 48 5.28 0.31 -20.12
C TRP A 48 5.52 0.70 -18.66
N LEU A 49 4.72 0.15 -17.72
CA LEU A 49 4.95 0.35 -16.28
C LEU A 49 6.30 -0.23 -15.84
N ALA A 50 6.66 -1.43 -16.31
CA ALA A 50 7.92 -2.09 -15.96
C ALA A 50 9.17 -1.26 -16.32
N GLN A 51 9.13 -0.49 -17.40
CA GLN A 51 10.22 0.42 -17.79
C GLN A 51 10.54 1.47 -16.71
N HIS A 52 9.57 1.79 -15.85
CA HIS A 52 9.74 2.75 -14.77
C HIS A 52 10.47 2.16 -13.55
N ARG A 53 10.64 0.83 -13.47
CA ARG A 53 11.43 0.18 -12.41
C ARG A 53 12.89 0.63 -12.45
N GLY A 54 13.45 0.82 -13.64
CA GLY A 54 14.82 1.32 -13.81
C GLY A 54 15.05 2.75 -13.32
N ARG A 55 13.99 3.51 -13.04
CA ARG A 55 14.06 4.87 -12.45
C ARG A 55 14.04 4.85 -10.93
N LEU A 56 13.80 3.69 -10.31
CA LEU A 56 13.91 3.52 -8.87
C LEU A 56 15.38 3.27 -8.49
N PRO A 57 15.79 3.61 -7.25
CA PRO A 57 17.08 3.19 -6.73
C PRO A 57 17.28 1.68 -6.84
N ARG A 58 18.52 1.24 -7.07
CA ARG A 58 18.86 -0.20 -7.22
C ARG A 58 18.50 -1.04 -5.99
N CYS A 59 18.53 -0.43 -4.81
CA CYS A 59 18.08 -1.04 -3.57
C CYS A 59 17.13 -0.07 -2.89
N LEU A 60 15.95 -0.54 -2.52
CA LEU A 60 15.12 0.12 -1.53
C LEU A 60 15.80 -0.04 -0.16
N GLY A 61 15.84 1.02 0.64
CA GLY A 61 16.58 1.05 1.91
C GLY A 61 15.90 1.98 2.90
N GLY A 62 14.65 1.65 3.24
CA GLY A 62 13.83 2.51 4.09
C GLY A 62 13.33 3.77 3.38
N TRP A 63 12.94 4.78 4.16
CA TRP A 63 12.32 5.99 3.64
C TRP A 63 13.28 6.82 2.76
N SER A 64 12.80 7.28 1.61
CA SER A 64 13.49 8.23 0.74
C SER A 64 12.48 9.06 -0.07
N PRO A 65 12.88 10.18 -0.70
CA PRO A 65 11.99 10.94 -1.59
C PRO A 65 11.41 10.12 -2.76
N THR A 66 12.09 9.04 -3.17
CA THR A 66 11.62 8.14 -4.23
C THR A 66 10.67 7.04 -3.71
N TRP A 67 10.59 6.84 -2.40
CA TRP A 67 9.80 5.80 -1.76
C TRP A 67 8.31 5.84 -2.14
N PRO A 68 7.62 7.01 -2.19
CA PRO A 68 6.21 7.04 -2.60
C PRO A 68 6.00 6.63 -4.06
N THR A 69 6.99 6.90 -4.91
CA THR A 69 6.99 6.46 -6.31
C THR A 69 7.21 4.95 -6.40
N ALA A 70 8.17 4.40 -5.65
CA ALA A 70 8.41 2.95 -5.58
C ALA A 70 7.15 2.20 -5.11
N ARG A 71 6.51 2.69 -4.05
CA ARG A 71 5.23 2.17 -3.56
C ARG A 71 4.14 2.18 -4.63
N SER A 72 3.95 3.32 -5.29
CA SER A 72 2.89 3.48 -6.30
C SER A 72 3.14 2.58 -7.51
N LEU A 73 4.39 2.43 -7.95
CA LEU A 73 4.74 1.52 -9.02
C LEU A 73 4.56 0.04 -8.62
N ALA A 74 4.99 -0.33 -7.41
CA ALA A 74 4.75 -1.66 -6.85
C ALA A 74 3.25 -1.98 -6.81
N ALA A 75 2.46 -0.98 -6.41
CA ALA A 75 1.03 -1.06 -6.45
C ALA A 75 0.56 -1.32 -7.89
N SER A 76 0.91 -0.47 -8.85
CA SER A 76 0.47 -0.62 -10.23
C SER A 76 0.86 -1.95 -10.89
N MET A 77 2.09 -2.43 -10.70
CA MET A 77 2.56 -3.69 -11.27
C MET A 77 1.78 -4.91 -10.77
N THR A 78 1.42 -4.91 -9.49
CA THR A 78 0.64 -6.01 -8.88
C THR A 78 -0.75 -6.14 -9.49
N ARG A 79 -1.37 -5.03 -9.92
CA ARG A 79 -2.66 -5.04 -10.63
C ARG A 79 -2.57 -5.75 -11.99
N HIS A 80 -1.38 -5.79 -12.58
CA HIS A 80 -1.05 -6.54 -13.78
C HIS A 80 -0.49 -7.95 -13.49
N GLY A 81 -0.55 -8.39 -12.23
CA GLY A 81 -0.13 -9.74 -11.81
C GLY A 81 1.34 -9.87 -11.39
N ASP A 82 2.16 -8.83 -11.53
CA ASP A 82 3.56 -8.86 -11.09
C ASP A 82 3.70 -8.33 -9.65
N ARG A 83 3.87 -9.26 -8.71
CA ARG A 83 4.05 -8.98 -7.28
C ARG A 83 5.52 -8.76 -6.88
N THR A 84 6.48 -8.92 -7.79
CA THR A 84 7.91 -8.92 -7.46
C THR A 84 8.34 -7.63 -6.77
N LEU A 85 7.96 -6.49 -7.34
CA LEU A 85 8.31 -5.18 -6.78
C LEU A 85 7.56 -4.89 -5.46
N LEU A 86 6.35 -5.45 -5.28
CA LEU A 86 5.60 -5.32 -4.03
C LEU A 86 6.30 -6.05 -2.89
N LEU A 87 6.74 -7.29 -3.12
CA LEU A 87 7.45 -8.08 -2.12
C LEU A 87 8.80 -7.44 -1.78
N GLU A 88 9.55 -6.97 -2.78
CA GLU A 88 10.80 -6.22 -2.57
C GLU A 88 10.56 -4.93 -1.75
N PHE A 89 9.46 -4.22 -2.05
CA PHE A 89 9.10 -3.01 -1.32
C PHE A 89 8.73 -3.30 0.13
N ILE A 90 8.01 -4.39 0.41
CA ILE A 90 7.68 -4.78 1.79
C ILE A 90 8.95 -5.19 2.56
N GLU A 91 9.82 -6.00 1.95
CA GLU A 91 11.05 -6.48 2.60
C GLU A 91 12.03 -5.34 2.89
N ARG A 92 12.25 -4.46 1.91
CA ARG A 92 13.36 -3.49 1.94
C ARG A 92 12.92 -2.05 2.08
N GLY A 93 11.80 -1.71 1.45
CA GLY A 93 11.21 -0.38 1.50
C GLY A 93 10.53 -0.08 2.84
N LEU A 94 10.05 -1.10 3.56
CA LEU A 94 9.41 -0.97 4.88
C LEU A 94 10.33 -1.46 6.02
N SER A 95 11.64 -1.39 5.84
CA SER A 95 12.62 -2.01 6.75
C SER A 95 12.94 -1.17 7.99
N ASP A 96 12.61 0.12 8.01
CA ASP A 96 12.91 1.04 9.12
C ASP A 96 11.64 1.68 9.72
N GLU A 97 11.76 2.20 10.94
CA GLU A 97 10.62 2.84 11.63
C GLU A 97 10.04 4.01 10.82
N ARG A 98 10.89 4.79 10.16
CA ARG A 98 10.46 5.96 9.39
C ARG A 98 9.58 5.59 8.20
N SER A 99 9.91 4.52 7.49
CA SER A 99 9.12 3.99 6.36
C SER A 99 7.84 3.31 6.83
N GLN A 100 7.86 2.66 8.01
CA GLN A 100 6.66 2.12 8.64
C GLN A 100 5.66 3.23 8.96
N VAL A 101 6.12 4.30 9.62
CA VAL A 101 5.30 5.47 9.92
C VAL A 101 4.79 6.13 8.63
N ALA A 102 5.64 6.25 7.61
CA ALA A 102 5.24 6.75 6.30
C ALA A 102 4.15 5.91 5.63
N ASN A 103 4.23 4.59 5.71
CA ASN A 103 3.20 3.68 5.22
C ASN A 103 1.87 3.86 5.97
N LEU A 104 1.91 4.00 7.29
CA LEU A 104 0.72 4.22 8.11
C LEU A 104 0.08 5.59 7.85
N ASN A 105 0.86 6.67 7.79
CA ASN A 105 0.36 8.00 7.47
C ASN A 105 -0.21 8.07 6.04
N TYR A 106 0.45 7.46 5.06
CA TYR A 106 -0.08 7.32 3.69
C TYR A 106 -1.46 6.67 3.72
N TRP A 107 -1.59 5.52 4.38
CA TRP A 107 -2.86 4.80 4.43
C TRP A 107 -3.93 5.57 5.19
N ALA A 108 -3.62 6.15 6.34
CA ALA A 108 -4.53 6.97 7.13
C ALA A 108 -5.09 8.14 6.30
N TYR A 109 -4.24 8.79 5.50
CA TYR A 109 -4.67 9.82 4.56
C TYR A 109 -5.65 9.26 3.50
N TRP A 110 -5.30 8.16 2.83
CA TRP A 110 -6.13 7.61 1.74
C TRP A 110 -7.48 7.05 2.19
N VAL A 111 -7.56 6.51 3.41
CA VAL A 111 -8.85 6.02 3.94
C VAL A 111 -9.70 7.14 4.56
N GLY A 112 -9.22 8.39 4.55
CA GLY A 112 -9.90 9.53 5.15
C GLY A 112 -9.95 9.46 6.68
N GLU A 113 -8.93 8.88 7.30
CA GLU A 113 -8.75 8.91 8.76
C GLU A 113 -8.19 10.28 9.20
N THR A 114 -7.31 10.88 8.41
CA THR A 114 -6.84 12.25 8.65
C THR A 114 -7.79 13.27 8.02
N ALA A 115 -7.95 14.43 8.68
CA ALA A 115 -8.81 15.52 8.19
C ALA A 115 -8.09 16.49 7.24
N ALA A 116 -6.75 16.51 7.28
CA ALA A 116 -5.94 17.44 6.49
C ALA A 116 -5.85 17.00 5.03
N ALA A 117 -5.98 17.97 4.12
CA ALA A 117 -5.67 17.78 2.70
C ALA A 117 -4.16 18.01 2.50
N GLU A 118 -3.47 16.97 2.05
CA GLU A 118 -2.01 17.00 1.85
C GLU A 118 -1.70 17.34 0.39
N CYS A 119 -0.85 18.34 0.17
CA CYS A 119 -0.50 18.85 -1.16
C CYS A 119 0.78 18.24 -1.74
N ASP A 120 1.55 17.53 -0.91
CA ASP A 120 2.77 16.82 -1.30
C ASP A 120 2.97 15.56 -0.43
N ASP A 121 4.13 14.92 -0.54
CA ASP A 121 4.45 13.67 0.18
C ASP A 121 5.21 13.90 1.51
N SER A 122 5.43 15.15 1.92
CA SER A 122 6.26 15.50 3.08
C SER A 122 5.63 15.11 4.42
N PHE A 123 4.30 14.95 4.47
CA PHE A 123 3.58 14.52 5.67
C PHE A 123 3.87 13.06 6.04
N MET A 124 4.17 12.20 5.07
CA MET A 124 4.28 10.76 5.29
C MET A 124 5.33 10.41 6.36
N PRO A 125 6.60 10.84 6.25
CA PRO A 125 7.64 10.47 7.21
C PRO A 125 7.56 11.23 8.55
N GLY A 126 6.57 12.11 8.73
CA GLY A 126 6.31 12.75 10.02
C GLY A 126 5.84 11.73 11.07
N GLY A 127 5.87 12.07 12.35
CA GLY A 127 5.39 11.17 13.41
C GLY A 127 3.94 10.72 13.21
N LEU A 128 3.53 9.64 13.89
CA LEU A 128 2.13 9.22 13.87
C LEU A 128 1.24 10.32 14.44
N GLY A 129 0.34 10.84 13.61
CA GLY A 129 -0.59 11.91 13.99
C GLY A 129 -1.62 11.48 15.05
N ALA A 130 -2.44 12.43 15.48
CA ALA A 130 -3.51 12.22 16.46
C ALA A 130 -4.70 11.38 15.95
N TRP A 131 -4.68 10.97 14.66
CA TRP A 131 -5.65 10.05 14.11
C TRP A 131 -5.70 8.75 14.92
N ARG A 132 -6.84 8.09 15.08
CA ARG A 132 -6.97 6.94 16.01
C ARG A 132 -6.57 5.63 15.37
N GLY A 133 -6.95 5.41 14.11
CA GLY A 133 -6.65 4.22 13.33
C GLY A 133 -7.84 3.26 13.18
N ASP A 134 -9.02 3.62 13.71
CA ASP A 134 -10.20 2.75 13.69
C ASP A 134 -10.70 2.51 12.25
N ARG A 135 -10.76 3.56 11.39
CA ARG A 135 -11.18 3.40 9.99
C ARG A 135 -10.12 2.66 9.19
N LEU A 136 -8.85 2.94 9.48
CA LEU A 136 -7.74 2.25 8.83
C LEU A 136 -7.75 0.75 9.15
N LEU A 137 -7.87 0.37 10.41
CA LEU A 137 -7.93 -1.04 10.79
C LEU A 137 -9.09 -1.74 10.09
N ARG A 138 -10.30 -1.17 10.13
CA ARG A 138 -11.47 -1.73 9.45
C ARG A 138 -11.24 -1.89 7.95
N HIS A 139 -10.69 -0.86 7.30
CA HIS A 139 -10.37 -0.90 5.87
C HIS A 139 -9.38 -2.03 5.53
N LEU A 140 -8.34 -2.21 6.35
CA LEU A 140 -7.34 -3.24 6.13
C LEU A 140 -7.93 -4.63 6.34
N VAL A 141 -8.67 -4.84 7.43
CA VAL A 141 -9.39 -6.09 7.73
C VAL A 141 -10.27 -6.48 6.56
N ASP A 142 -11.06 -5.55 6.01
CA ASP A 142 -11.93 -5.82 4.87
C ASP A 142 -11.19 -6.33 3.62
N ARG A 143 -9.90 -5.97 3.49
CA ARG A 143 -9.02 -6.33 2.37
C ARG A 143 -7.96 -7.38 2.71
N LEU A 144 -8.07 -8.04 3.87
CA LEU A 144 -7.35 -9.29 4.13
C LEU A 144 -8.05 -10.42 3.39
N ASP A 145 -7.75 -10.51 2.10
CA ASP A 145 -8.31 -11.48 1.15
C ASP A 145 -7.20 -11.93 0.18
N GLY A 146 -6.96 -13.25 0.13
CA GLY A 146 -5.91 -13.85 -0.70
C GLY A 146 -6.14 -13.70 -2.21
N ALA A 147 -7.36 -13.40 -2.65
CA ALA A 147 -7.65 -13.10 -4.05
C ALA A 147 -7.15 -11.71 -4.48
N LEU A 148 -6.86 -10.82 -3.51
CA LEU A 148 -6.32 -9.49 -3.79
C LEU A 148 -4.80 -9.56 -3.92
N GLY A 149 -4.25 -9.07 -5.03
CA GLY A 149 -2.80 -9.09 -5.29
C GLY A 149 -1.95 -8.35 -4.23
N TYR A 150 -2.56 -7.49 -3.41
CA TYR A 150 -1.92 -6.67 -2.38
C TYR A 150 -2.03 -7.24 -0.96
N VAL A 151 -2.48 -8.49 -0.80
CA VAL A 151 -2.74 -9.07 0.52
C VAL A 151 -1.53 -8.98 1.45
N ASP A 152 -0.30 -9.21 0.97
CA ASP A 152 0.92 -9.07 1.77
C ASP A 152 1.11 -7.65 2.31
N LEU A 153 0.83 -6.63 1.49
CA LEU A 153 0.94 -5.25 1.95
C LEU A 153 -0.14 -4.92 3.00
N ASN A 154 -1.35 -5.47 2.85
CA ASN A 154 -2.41 -5.30 3.83
C ASN A 154 -2.10 -6.02 5.14
N VAL A 155 -1.56 -7.23 5.07
CA VAL A 155 -1.07 -7.99 6.24
C VAL A 155 0.02 -7.18 6.96
N HIS A 156 1.05 -6.77 6.23
CA HIS A 156 2.16 -6.01 6.79
C HIS A 156 1.69 -4.69 7.42
N THR A 157 0.82 -3.95 6.73
CA THR A 157 0.27 -2.69 7.26
C THR A 157 -0.59 -2.94 8.50
N THR A 158 -1.37 -4.02 8.54
CA THR A 158 -2.17 -4.38 9.73
C THR A 158 -1.27 -4.71 10.91
N TRP A 159 -0.24 -5.52 10.69
CA TRP A 159 0.75 -5.87 11.69
C TRP A 159 1.45 -4.62 12.25
N ALA A 160 1.94 -3.74 11.38
CA ALA A 160 2.58 -2.49 11.79
C ALA A 160 1.62 -1.55 12.54
N LEU A 161 0.35 -1.45 12.11
CA LEU A 161 -0.66 -0.64 12.79
C LEU A 161 -0.93 -1.15 14.21
N LEU A 162 -1.08 -2.46 14.40
CA LEU A 162 -1.36 -3.05 15.70
C LEU A 162 -0.14 -2.97 16.63
N ALA A 163 1.08 -3.07 16.10
CA ALA A 163 2.30 -2.81 16.86
C ALA A 163 2.35 -1.35 17.36
N ALA A 164 1.98 -0.39 16.51
CA ALA A 164 1.95 1.03 16.86
C ALA A 164 0.77 1.42 17.75
N ARG A 165 -0.38 0.73 17.63
CA ARG A 165 -1.63 1.04 18.34
C ARG A 165 -2.32 -0.22 18.88
N PRO A 166 -1.77 -0.89 19.91
CA PRO A 166 -2.31 -2.16 20.40
C PRO A 166 -3.75 -2.08 20.92
N LYS A 167 -4.16 -0.92 21.44
CA LYS A 167 -5.51 -0.69 21.98
C LYS A 167 -6.61 -0.88 20.93
N LEU A 168 -6.30 -0.77 19.64
CA LEU A 168 -7.28 -1.01 18.57
C LEU A 168 -7.87 -2.43 18.59
N ILE A 169 -7.13 -3.40 19.15
CA ILE A 169 -7.64 -4.78 19.31
C ILE A 169 -8.79 -4.84 20.32
N VAL A 170 -8.74 -4.01 21.36
CA VAL A 170 -9.70 -4.07 22.48
C VAL A 170 -10.88 -3.12 22.24
N ASP A 171 -10.64 -2.00 21.56
CA ASP A 171 -11.63 -0.92 21.39
C ASP A 171 -12.81 -1.29 20.47
N ASP A 172 -12.65 -2.23 19.52
CA ASP A 172 -13.71 -2.68 18.60
C ASP A 172 -13.77 -4.22 18.49
N PRO A 173 -14.54 -4.90 19.37
CA PRO A 173 -14.64 -6.36 19.37
C PRO A 173 -15.13 -6.97 18.06
N ARG A 174 -15.94 -6.23 17.27
CA ARG A 174 -16.43 -6.74 15.98
C ARG A 174 -15.30 -6.78 14.95
N THR A 175 -14.57 -5.69 14.83
CA THR A 175 -13.41 -5.62 13.93
C THR A 175 -12.34 -6.65 14.34
N SER A 176 -12.13 -6.87 15.64
CA SER A 176 -11.20 -7.89 16.13
C SER A 176 -11.63 -9.33 15.82
N ALA A 177 -12.92 -9.64 15.94
CA ALA A 177 -13.45 -10.96 15.54
C ALA A 177 -13.30 -11.20 14.04
N ASP A 178 -13.55 -10.18 13.21
CA ASP A 178 -13.35 -10.27 11.76
C ASP A 178 -11.87 -10.42 11.38
N LEU A 179 -10.98 -9.72 12.09
CA LEU A 179 -9.54 -9.87 11.92
C LEU A 179 -9.11 -11.30 12.27
N GLU A 180 -9.54 -11.85 13.40
CA GLU A 180 -9.22 -13.23 13.81
C GLU A 180 -9.65 -14.24 12.74
N ARG A 181 -10.88 -14.11 12.24
CA ARG A 181 -11.42 -14.99 11.19
C ARG A 181 -10.59 -14.92 9.91
N ARG A 182 -10.27 -13.72 9.42
CA ARG A 182 -9.53 -13.53 8.16
C ARG A 182 -8.07 -13.97 8.28
N VAL A 183 -7.44 -13.72 9.42
CA VAL A 183 -6.09 -14.23 9.74
C VAL A 183 -6.08 -15.76 9.71
N GLY A 184 -7.09 -16.41 10.31
CA GLY A 184 -7.25 -17.87 10.24
C GLY A 184 -7.29 -18.40 8.81
N ILE A 185 -8.17 -17.83 7.97
CA ILE A 185 -8.29 -18.22 6.56
C ILE A 185 -6.97 -18.08 5.80
N LEU A 186 -6.25 -16.96 5.99
CA LEU A 186 -4.97 -16.72 5.30
C LEU A 186 -3.85 -17.67 5.78
N LEU A 187 -3.84 -18.02 7.06
CA LEU A 187 -2.87 -18.99 7.61
C LEU A 187 -3.12 -20.41 7.11
N ASP A 188 -4.38 -20.78 6.88
CA ASP A 188 -4.76 -22.10 6.38
C ASP A 188 -4.49 -22.25 4.87
N THR A 189 -4.85 -21.22 4.09
CA THR A 189 -4.72 -21.23 2.62
C THR A 189 -3.33 -20.85 2.11
N LYS A 190 -2.55 -20.12 2.92
CA LYS A 190 -1.18 -19.66 2.63
C LYS A 190 -0.95 -19.02 1.25
N PRO A 191 -1.81 -18.08 0.78
CA PRO A 191 -1.63 -17.38 -0.50
C PRO A 191 -0.58 -16.25 -0.44
N VAL A 192 0.03 -16.04 0.73
CA VAL A 192 0.91 -14.93 1.07
C VAL A 192 2.38 -15.36 1.16
N SER A 193 3.29 -14.40 1.13
CA SER A 193 4.72 -14.64 1.30
C SER A 193 5.09 -15.15 2.70
N ARG A 194 6.32 -15.68 2.83
CA ARG A 194 6.85 -16.12 4.12
C ARG A 194 6.88 -15.02 5.18
N GLN A 195 7.19 -13.78 4.78
CA GLN A 195 7.19 -12.65 5.69
C GLN A 195 5.78 -12.37 6.22
N ALA A 196 4.80 -12.28 5.31
CA ALA A 196 3.40 -12.09 5.68
C ALA A 196 2.84 -13.23 6.55
N LEU A 197 3.29 -14.48 6.37
CA LEU A 197 2.93 -15.58 7.28
C LEU A 197 3.40 -15.32 8.71
N GLY A 198 4.64 -14.87 8.92
CA GLY A 198 5.15 -14.54 10.25
C GLY A 198 4.42 -13.35 10.89
N GLU A 199 4.04 -12.37 10.09
CA GLU A 199 3.23 -11.22 10.52
C GLU A 199 1.81 -11.64 10.92
N LEU A 200 1.17 -12.53 10.16
CA LEU A 200 -0.13 -13.13 10.50
C LEU A 200 -0.07 -13.93 11.81
N GLU A 201 0.98 -14.72 12.02
CA GLU A 201 1.19 -15.45 13.26
C GLU A 201 1.33 -14.50 14.46
N SER A 202 2.05 -13.39 14.27
CA SER A 202 2.22 -12.34 15.28
C SER A 202 0.88 -11.65 15.61
N ILE A 203 0.07 -11.35 14.59
CA ILE A 203 -1.28 -10.79 14.79
C ILE A 203 -2.16 -11.77 15.56
N ARG A 204 -2.18 -13.06 15.16
CA ARG A 204 -2.95 -14.10 15.85
C ARG A 204 -2.54 -14.24 17.31
N TYR A 205 -1.25 -14.12 17.60
CA TYR A 205 -0.74 -14.14 18.96
C TYR A 205 -1.24 -12.93 19.78
N ALA A 206 -1.14 -11.71 19.22
CA ALA A 206 -1.63 -10.50 19.88
C ALA A 206 -3.14 -10.57 20.19
N LEU A 207 -3.95 -11.05 19.25
CA LEU A 207 -5.40 -11.26 19.46
C LEU A 207 -5.70 -12.18 20.64
N ARG A 208 -4.90 -13.24 20.84
CA ARG A 208 -5.07 -14.17 21.96
C ARG A 208 -4.66 -13.59 23.31
N LEU A 209 -3.69 -12.67 23.34
CA LEU A 209 -3.26 -12.01 24.57
C LEU A 209 -4.28 -10.98 25.09
N HIS A 210 -5.07 -10.41 24.19
CA HIS A 210 -6.06 -9.37 24.50
C HIS A 210 -7.50 -9.88 24.60
N ARG A 211 -7.67 -11.20 24.63
CA ARG A 211 -8.94 -11.89 24.84
C ARG A 211 -9.15 -12.19 26.33
#